data_AF-A0A7S0EF27-F1
#
_entry.id   AF-A0A7S0EF27-F1
#
_cell.length_a   1.000
_cell.length_b   1.000
_cell.length_c   1.000
_cell.angle_alpha   90.00
_cell.angle_beta   90.00
_cell.angle_gamma   90.00
#
_symmetry.space_group_name_H-M   'P 1'
#
loop_
_entity.id
_entity.type
_entity.pdbx_description
1 polymer ?
#
loop_
_entity_poly.entity_id
_entity_poly.type
_entity_poly.pdbx_seq_one_letter_code
_entity_poly.pdbx_strand_id
1 'polypeptide(L)'
;MEFVTIFVNSLKKLDPLPEFHLEQLSGVLSVLLRKLRYSSDFDFQNPLESEEFWLEYRKEILIIFKNISRIAPDLTVSFVQDCMNGLIAGTTNGSQSNWPEIEAVLTMLYELGEVSRVEDACKSTDQGMGKLLSIVLSSNVALHPHPCVQKIYLEIANRYSQFLHKHSHLLPQVLMGFVQAVTNSGSSVKSRACYLFLRVLKSLKPRLGPHAEALMSSLVPVLLDNQQSVSLEHMDRLYLFEATGNILGSDSLSAEQAVVYLHQIVTPILQRMNDVAMEFLTSAEQSVMVANAMTSDDVWQRVGAPLECLGWLSKGCTRLCSNE
;
A
#
# COMPACT_ATOMS: atom_id res chain seq x y z
N MET A 1 -17.07 -25.86 -9.98
CA MET A 1 -15.67 -25.45 -10.24
C MET A 1 -14.83 -26.63 -10.76
N GLU A 2 -15.05 -27.84 -10.25
CA GLU A 2 -14.33 -29.05 -10.63
C GLU A 2 -14.21 -29.31 -12.15
N PHE A 3 -15.32 -29.24 -12.91
CA PHE A 3 -15.28 -29.37 -14.37
C PHE A 3 -14.32 -28.37 -15.04
N VAL A 4 -14.37 -27.10 -14.65
CA VAL A 4 -13.51 -26.05 -15.23
C VAL A 4 -12.05 -26.32 -14.89
N THR A 5 -11.75 -26.76 -13.67
CA THR A 5 -10.40 -27.15 -13.26
C THR A 5 -9.88 -28.33 -14.10
N ILE A 6 -10.69 -29.37 -14.31
CA ILE A 6 -10.34 -30.53 -15.13
C ILE A 6 -10.13 -30.12 -16.60
N PHE A 7 -11.02 -29.28 -17.13
CA PHE A 7 -10.94 -28.74 -18.49
C PHE A 7 -9.63 -27.98 -18.69
N VAL A 8 -9.34 -26.98 -17.85
CA VAL A 8 -8.10 -26.19 -17.90
C VAL A 8 -6.86 -27.08 -17.76
N ASN A 9 -6.88 -28.08 -16.88
CA ASN A 9 -5.77 -29.02 -16.74
C ASN A 9 -5.59 -29.94 -17.96
N SER A 10 -6.67 -30.28 -18.66
CA SER A 10 -6.60 -31.06 -19.90
C SER A 10 -5.98 -30.24 -21.03
N LEU A 11 -6.29 -28.95 -21.09
CA LEU A 11 -5.71 -28.02 -22.06
C LEU A 11 -4.18 -27.84 -21.91
N LYS A 12 -3.63 -27.99 -20.70
CA LYS A 12 -2.17 -27.97 -20.46
C LYS A 12 -1.40 -29.00 -21.29
N LYS A 13 -2.06 -30.07 -21.73
CA LYS A 13 -1.44 -31.15 -22.51
C LYS A 13 -1.38 -30.85 -24.01
N LEU A 14 -2.03 -29.79 -24.46
CA LEU A 14 -2.10 -29.40 -25.87
C LEU A 14 -1.15 -28.22 -26.09
N ASP A 15 -0.11 -28.43 -26.88
CA ASP A 15 0.81 -27.36 -27.32
C ASP A 15 1.10 -27.56 -28.82
N PRO A 16 0.68 -26.64 -29.71
CA PRO A 16 0.04 -25.34 -29.44
C PRO A 16 -1.46 -25.46 -29.10
N LEU A 17 -1.97 -24.47 -28.35
CA LEU A 17 -3.39 -24.38 -28.00
C LEU A 17 -4.24 -23.93 -29.21
N PRO A 18 -5.28 -24.68 -29.61
CA PRO A 18 -6.19 -24.27 -30.68
C PRO A 18 -6.95 -22.97 -30.36
N GLU A 19 -7.19 -22.14 -31.37
CA GLU A 19 -7.88 -20.84 -31.25
C GLU A 19 -9.29 -20.96 -30.65
N PHE A 20 -10.01 -22.03 -30.99
CA PHE A 20 -11.31 -22.34 -30.38
C PHE A 20 -11.24 -22.46 -28.84
N HIS A 21 -10.17 -23.07 -28.31
CA HIS A 21 -10.00 -23.18 -26.86
C HIS A 21 -9.61 -21.83 -26.23
N LEU A 22 -8.95 -20.93 -26.97
CA LEU A 22 -8.67 -19.56 -26.49
C LEU A 22 -9.97 -18.76 -26.32
N GLU A 23 -10.91 -18.86 -27.26
CA GLU A 23 -12.25 -18.22 -27.12
C GLU A 23 -13.01 -18.76 -25.90
N GLN A 24 -12.99 -20.08 -25.70
CA GLN A 24 -13.59 -20.71 -24.53
C GLN A 24 -12.95 -20.21 -23.22
N LEU A 25 -11.62 -20.09 -23.19
CA LEU A 25 -10.89 -19.55 -22.03
C LEU A 25 -11.25 -18.09 -21.75
N SER A 26 -11.44 -17.27 -22.78
CA SER A 26 -11.93 -15.89 -22.62
C SER A 26 -13.33 -15.84 -21.98
N GLY A 27 -14.23 -16.72 -22.42
CA GLY A 27 -15.55 -16.90 -21.78
C GLY A 27 -15.44 -17.31 -20.31
N VAL A 28 -14.52 -18.23 -20.00
CA VAL A 28 -14.24 -18.64 -18.61
C VAL A 28 -13.70 -17.46 -17.79
N LEU A 29 -12.72 -16.71 -18.30
CA LEU A 29 -12.16 -15.53 -17.61
C LEU A 29 -13.25 -14.51 -17.26
N SER A 30 -14.19 -14.26 -18.17
CA SER A 30 -15.35 -13.40 -17.93
C SER A 30 -16.25 -13.89 -16.78
N VAL A 31 -16.45 -15.21 -16.69
CA VAL A 31 -17.21 -15.83 -15.58
C VAL A 31 -16.43 -15.78 -14.27
N LEU A 32 -15.11 -16.02 -14.30
CA LEU A 32 -14.25 -15.91 -13.11
C LEU A 32 -14.26 -14.48 -12.57
N LEU A 33 -14.15 -13.47 -13.44
CA LEU A 33 -14.23 -12.06 -13.04
C LEU A 33 -15.56 -11.75 -12.36
N ARG A 34 -16.69 -12.20 -12.93
CA ARG A 34 -18.01 -12.00 -12.31
C ARG A 34 -18.12 -12.65 -10.94
N LYS A 35 -17.51 -13.84 -10.77
CA LYS A 35 -17.50 -14.59 -9.51
C LYS A 35 -16.53 -14.04 -8.46
N LEU A 36 -15.51 -13.27 -8.86
CA LEU A 36 -14.59 -12.61 -7.93
C LEU A 36 -15.13 -11.32 -7.33
N ARG A 37 -16.18 -10.74 -7.91
CA ARG A 37 -16.79 -9.50 -7.40
C ARG A 37 -17.43 -9.76 -6.05
N TYR A 38 -17.24 -8.83 -5.13
CA TYR A 38 -18.02 -8.80 -3.90
C TYR A 38 -19.52 -8.73 -4.23
N SER A 39 -20.31 -9.50 -3.49
CA SER A 39 -21.77 -9.39 -3.52
C SER A 39 -22.20 -8.04 -2.93
N SER A 40 -23.34 -7.51 -3.37
CA SER A 40 -23.97 -6.32 -2.76
C SER A 40 -24.31 -6.55 -1.29
N ASP A 41 -24.53 -7.81 -0.91
CA ASP A 41 -25.00 -8.21 0.41
C ASP A 41 -23.84 -8.62 1.34
N PHE A 42 -22.59 -8.35 0.95
CA PHE A 42 -21.42 -8.69 1.76
C PHE A 42 -21.38 -7.82 3.02
N ASP A 43 -21.44 -8.47 4.19
CA ASP A 43 -21.45 -7.80 5.48
C ASP A 43 -20.03 -7.38 5.90
N PHE A 44 -19.71 -6.11 5.68
CA PHE A 44 -18.47 -5.50 6.16
C PHE A 44 -18.48 -5.13 7.65
N GLN A 45 -19.63 -5.20 8.33
CA GLN A 45 -19.78 -4.82 9.73
C GLN A 45 -19.51 -5.99 10.68
N ASN A 46 -19.80 -7.23 10.27
CA ASN A 46 -19.45 -8.44 11.02
C ASN A 46 -18.74 -9.48 10.14
N PRO A 47 -17.45 -9.23 9.82
CA PRO A 47 -16.78 -9.92 8.73
C PRO A 47 -16.29 -11.33 9.05
N LEU A 48 -16.14 -11.75 10.31
CA LEU A 48 -15.25 -12.87 10.64
C LEU A 48 -15.56 -14.19 9.91
N GLU A 49 -16.78 -14.72 10.03
CA GLU A 49 -17.13 -15.99 9.38
C GLU A 49 -17.39 -15.82 7.87
N SER A 50 -18.14 -14.79 7.48
CA SER A 50 -18.52 -14.54 6.08
C SER A 50 -17.32 -14.19 5.20
N GLU A 51 -16.34 -13.46 5.74
CA GLU A 51 -15.08 -13.13 5.06
C GLU A 51 -14.20 -14.36 4.89
N GLU A 52 -14.10 -15.24 5.89
CA GLU A 52 -13.28 -16.46 5.79
C GLU A 52 -13.76 -17.37 4.66
N PHE A 53 -15.06 -17.71 4.65
CA PHE A 53 -15.66 -18.50 3.57
C PHE A 53 -15.50 -17.83 2.20
N TRP A 54 -15.67 -16.51 2.15
CA TRP A 54 -15.49 -15.75 0.92
C TRP A 54 -14.04 -15.79 0.42
N LEU A 55 -13.06 -15.61 1.30
CA LEU A 55 -11.65 -15.68 0.95
C LEU A 55 -11.24 -17.07 0.48
N GLU A 56 -11.76 -18.14 1.09
CA GLU A 56 -11.56 -19.51 0.61
C GLU A 56 -12.15 -19.71 -0.78
N TYR A 57 -13.39 -19.27 -1.01
CA TYR A 57 -14.02 -19.31 -2.33
C TYR A 57 -13.22 -18.54 -3.38
N ARG A 58 -12.74 -17.34 -3.06
CA ARG A 58 -11.86 -16.57 -3.96
C ARG A 58 -10.57 -17.31 -4.25
N LYS A 59 -9.95 -17.96 -3.27
CA LYS A 59 -8.73 -18.76 -3.50
C LYS A 59 -8.97 -19.84 -4.55
N GLU A 60 -10.10 -20.55 -4.51
CA GLU A 60 -10.43 -21.56 -5.53
C GLU A 60 -10.56 -20.95 -6.93
N ILE A 61 -11.24 -19.80 -7.06
CA ILE A 61 -11.37 -19.10 -8.34
C ILE A 61 -9.99 -18.66 -8.86
N LEU A 62 -9.17 -18.08 -7.99
CA LEU A 62 -7.84 -17.58 -8.34
C LEU A 62 -6.89 -18.71 -8.72
N ILE A 63 -7.04 -19.92 -8.17
CA ILE A 63 -6.29 -21.10 -8.62
C ILE A 63 -6.60 -21.40 -10.09
N ILE A 64 -7.88 -21.37 -10.50
CA ILE A 64 -8.26 -21.57 -11.90
C ILE A 64 -7.69 -20.45 -12.77
N PHE A 65 -7.84 -19.19 -12.36
CA PHE A 65 -7.28 -18.04 -13.06
C PHE A 65 -5.76 -18.16 -13.27
N LYS A 66 -5.01 -18.51 -12.22
CA LYS A 66 -3.56 -18.74 -12.32
C LYS A 66 -3.20 -19.89 -13.24
N ASN A 67 -4.01 -20.95 -13.27
CA ASN A 67 -3.81 -22.04 -14.22
C ASN A 67 -4.03 -21.60 -15.67
N ILE A 68 -5.05 -20.80 -15.95
CA ILE A 68 -5.29 -20.22 -17.28
C ILE A 68 -4.13 -19.29 -17.66
N SER A 69 -3.68 -18.45 -16.74
CA SER A 69 -2.55 -17.53 -16.93
C SER A 69 -1.25 -18.23 -17.31
N ARG A 70 -1.05 -19.48 -16.86
CA ARG A 70 0.12 -20.30 -17.24
C ARG A 70 0.02 -20.90 -18.64
N ILE A 71 -1.19 -21.15 -19.12
CA ILE A 71 -1.46 -21.78 -20.43
C ILE A 71 -1.51 -20.71 -21.52
N ALA A 72 -2.19 -19.60 -21.25
CA ALA A 72 -2.41 -18.50 -22.17
C ALA A 72 -2.10 -17.15 -21.48
N PRO A 73 -0.81 -16.83 -21.28
CA PRO A 73 -0.42 -15.60 -20.58
C PRO A 73 -0.85 -14.34 -21.32
N ASP A 74 -0.66 -14.27 -22.64
CA ASP A 74 -1.00 -13.10 -23.45
C ASP A 74 -2.50 -12.81 -23.46
N LEU A 75 -3.32 -13.87 -23.56
CA LEU A 75 -4.78 -13.77 -23.47
C LEU A 75 -5.20 -13.18 -22.12
N THR A 76 -4.65 -13.69 -21.02
CA THR A 76 -5.03 -13.24 -19.68
C THR A 76 -4.60 -11.79 -19.44
N VAL A 77 -3.40 -11.40 -19.86
CA VAL A 77 -2.93 -10.01 -19.75
C VAL A 77 -3.79 -9.06 -20.57
N SER A 78 -4.11 -9.41 -21.83
CA SER A 78 -5.01 -8.60 -22.67
C SER A 78 -6.39 -8.46 -22.03
N PHE A 79 -6.96 -9.58 -21.55
CA PHE A 79 -8.28 -9.58 -20.91
C PHE A 79 -8.34 -8.63 -19.70
N VAL A 80 -7.36 -8.70 -18.79
CA VAL A 80 -7.31 -7.81 -17.61
C VAL A 80 -7.10 -6.35 -18.02
N GLN A 81 -6.28 -6.10 -19.05
CA GLN A 81 -6.08 -4.76 -19.58
C GLN A 81 -7.35 -4.17 -20.19
N ASP A 82 -8.10 -4.95 -20.97
CA ASP A 82 -9.34 -4.49 -21.60
C ASP A 82 -10.41 -4.18 -20.54
N CYS A 83 -10.51 -5.02 -19.50
CA CYS A 83 -11.38 -4.76 -18.35
C CYS A 83 -10.99 -3.46 -17.63
N MET A 84 -9.70 -3.25 -17.36
CA MET A 84 -9.21 -2.03 -16.70
C MET A 84 -9.48 -0.77 -17.52
N ASN A 85 -9.25 -0.82 -18.83
CA ASN A 85 -9.54 0.30 -19.73
C ASN A 85 -11.04 0.64 -19.74
N GLY A 86 -11.91 -0.37 -19.77
CA GLY A 86 -13.36 -0.19 -19.65
C GLY A 86 -13.77 0.49 -18.35
N LEU A 87 -13.16 0.11 -17.22
CA LEU A 87 -13.44 0.69 -15.92
C LEU A 87 -12.96 2.14 -15.78
N ILE A 88 -11.76 2.44 -16.28
CA ILE A 88 -11.23 3.82 -16.27
C ILE A 88 -12.13 4.72 -17.12
N ALA A 89 -12.55 4.27 -18.32
CA ALA A 89 -13.46 5.01 -19.19
C ALA A 89 -14.87 5.18 -18.57
N GLY A 90 -15.35 4.21 -17.81
CA GLY A 90 -16.62 4.33 -17.08
C GLY A 90 -16.56 5.34 -15.92
N THR A 91 -15.41 5.46 -15.27
CA THR A 91 -15.20 6.35 -14.11
C THR A 91 -15.23 7.83 -14.51
N THR A 92 -14.79 8.19 -15.72
CA THR A 92 -14.85 9.57 -16.22
C THR A 92 -16.28 10.03 -16.51
N ASN A 93 -17.24 9.10 -16.65
CA ASN A 93 -18.61 9.40 -17.06
C ASN A 93 -19.59 9.56 -15.88
N GLY A 94 -19.08 9.75 -14.65
CA GLY A 94 -19.90 10.06 -13.46
C GLY A 94 -20.79 8.92 -12.97
N SER A 95 -20.54 7.68 -13.39
CA SER A 95 -21.29 6.50 -12.93
C SER A 95 -20.93 6.16 -11.47
N GLN A 96 -21.91 5.65 -10.72
CA GLN A 96 -21.70 5.14 -9.36
C GLN A 96 -20.48 4.21 -9.31
N SER A 97 -19.64 4.41 -8.31
CA SER A 97 -18.36 3.72 -8.10
C SER A 97 -18.52 2.19 -8.14
N ASN A 98 -18.18 1.57 -9.29
CA ASN A 98 -18.13 0.12 -9.51
C ASN A 98 -16.93 -0.53 -8.79
N TRP A 99 -16.78 -0.23 -7.50
CA TRP A 99 -15.67 -0.69 -6.68
C TRP A 99 -15.51 -2.22 -6.64
N PRO A 100 -16.57 -3.07 -6.65
CA PRO A 100 -16.40 -4.53 -6.62
C PRO A 100 -15.73 -5.05 -7.88
N GLU A 101 -16.00 -4.40 -9.02
CA GLU A 101 -15.41 -4.77 -10.30
C GLU A 101 -13.98 -4.26 -10.42
N ILE A 102 -13.72 -3.02 -10.00
CA ILE A 102 -12.37 -2.47 -9.92
C ILE A 102 -11.49 -3.34 -9.02
N GLU A 103 -11.97 -3.68 -7.82
CA GLU A 103 -11.24 -4.54 -6.90
C GLU A 103 -10.94 -5.91 -7.53
N ALA A 104 -11.92 -6.56 -8.14
CA ALA A 104 -11.72 -7.89 -8.73
C ALA A 104 -10.70 -7.89 -9.90
N VAL A 105 -10.71 -6.85 -10.74
CA VAL A 105 -9.72 -6.69 -11.83
C VAL A 105 -8.33 -6.46 -11.25
N LEU A 106 -8.19 -5.64 -10.20
CA LEU A 106 -6.91 -5.44 -9.52
C LEU A 106 -6.43 -6.72 -8.83
N THR A 107 -7.32 -7.54 -8.25
CA THR A 107 -6.95 -8.84 -7.69
C THR A 107 -6.40 -9.77 -8.76
N MET A 108 -7.03 -9.82 -9.95
CA MET A 108 -6.50 -10.59 -11.08
C MET A 108 -5.10 -10.10 -11.49
N LEU A 109 -4.89 -8.78 -11.57
CA LEU A 109 -3.57 -8.20 -11.84
C LEU A 109 -2.53 -8.59 -10.78
N TYR A 110 -2.89 -8.53 -9.49
CA TYR A 110 -1.99 -8.93 -8.42
C TYR A 110 -1.53 -10.39 -8.54
N GLU A 111 -2.46 -11.29 -8.90
CA GLU A 111 -2.20 -12.73 -9.07
C GLU A 111 -1.40 -13.05 -10.33
N LEU A 112 -1.53 -12.25 -11.39
CA LEU A 112 -0.65 -12.35 -12.57
C LEU A 112 0.83 -12.16 -12.19
N GLY A 113 1.12 -11.37 -11.16
CA GLY A 113 2.48 -11.21 -10.62
C GLY A 113 3.06 -12.41 -9.90
N GLU A 114 2.26 -13.44 -9.60
CA GLU A 114 2.75 -14.73 -9.09
C GLU A 114 3.09 -15.69 -10.22
N VAL A 115 2.45 -15.52 -11.37
CA VAL A 115 2.58 -16.40 -12.53
C VAL A 115 3.67 -15.91 -13.48
N SER A 116 3.70 -14.60 -13.74
CA SER A 116 4.68 -13.96 -14.61
C SER A 116 5.85 -13.40 -13.81
N ARG A 117 7.06 -13.48 -14.36
CA ARG A 117 8.24 -12.86 -13.72
C ARG A 117 8.09 -11.35 -13.78
N VAL A 118 8.29 -10.69 -12.64
CA VAL A 118 8.30 -9.22 -12.55
C VAL A 118 9.31 -8.62 -13.54
N GLU A 119 10.42 -9.30 -13.80
CA GLU A 119 11.45 -8.92 -14.78
C GLU A 119 10.90 -8.76 -16.20
N ASP A 120 9.96 -9.62 -16.61
CA ASP A 120 9.37 -9.57 -17.95
C ASP A 120 8.44 -8.36 -18.10
N ALA A 121 7.68 -8.03 -17.04
CA ALA A 121 6.88 -6.82 -17.00
C ALA A 121 7.74 -5.54 -17.04
N CYS A 122 8.97 -5.61 -16.54
CA CYS A 122 9.93 -4.50 -16.50
C CYS A 122 10.67 -4.24 -17.82
N LYS A 123 10.35 -4.96 -18.91
CA LYS A 123 11.02 -4.80 -20.21
C LYS A 123 10.43 -3.69 -21.08
N SER A 124 9.13 -3.45 -20.98
CA SER A 124 8.43 -2.45 -21.79
C SER A 124 7.17 -1.96 -21.10
N THR A 125 6.90 -0.65 -21.18
CA THR A 125 5.65 -0.02 -20.75
C THR A 125 4.57 0.00 -21.83
N ASP A 126 4.91 -0.39 -23.06
CA ASP A 126 4.04 -0.19 -24.22
C ASP A 126 3.29 -1.47 -24.62
N GLN A 127 3.68 -2.62 -24.06
CA GLN A 127 3.11 -3.92 -24.40
C GLN A 127 2.97 -4.83 -23.18
N GLY A 128 2.02 -5.77 -23.28
CA GLY A 128 1.78 -6.82 -22.29
C GLY A 128 1.61 -6.27 -20.87
N MET A 129 2.27 -6.94 -19.93
CA MET A 129 2.10 -6.68 -18.50
C MET A 129 2.56 -5.28 -18.07
N GLY A 130 3.61 -4.74 -18.67
CA GLY A 130 4.11 -3.42 -18.31
C GLY A 130 3.18 -2.29 -18.76
N LYS A 131 2.44 -2.47 -19.87
CA LYS A 131 1.37 -1.55 -20.27
C LYS A 131 0.22 -1.56 -19.27
N LEU A 132 -0.24 -2.75 -18.88
CA LEU A 132 -1.27 -2.91 -17.87
C LEU A 132 -0.87 -2.25 -16.53
N LEU A 133 0.36 -2.49 -16.05
CA LEU A 133 0.88 -1.85 -14.84
C LEU A 133 0.94 -0.33 -14.98
N SER A 134 1.40 0.18 -16.13
CA SER A 134 1.46 1.63 -16.38
C SER A 134 0.08 2.27 -16.33
N ILE A 135 -0.93 1.63 -16.93
CA ILE A 135 -2.33 2.09 -16.89
C ILE A 135 -2.84 2.14 -15.44
N VAL A 136 -2.64 1.07 -14.66
CA VAL A 136 -3.15 1.02 -13.28
C VAL A 136 -2.43 2.01 -12.38
N LEU A 137 -1.10 2.06 -12.41
CA LEU A 137 -0.29 2.89 -11.51
C LEU A 137 -0.33 4.38 -11.85
N SER A 138 -0.70 4.74 -13.08
CA SER A 138 -0.94 6.14 -13.48
C SER A 138 -2.40 6.58 -13.30
N SER A 139 -3.32 5.64 -13.05
CA SER A 139 -4.74 5.96 -12.87
C SER A 139 -5.06 6.60 -11.52
N ASN A 140 -6.27 7.14 -11.38
CA ASN A 140 -6.78 7.67 -10.12
C ASN A 140 -7.36 6.58 -9.18
N VAL A 141 -7.14 5.29 -9.48
CA VAL A 141 -7.60 4.19 -8.63
C VAL A 141 -6.97 4.24 -7.24
N ALA A 142 -5.76 4.80 -7.13
CA ALA A 142 -5.10 5.06 -5.85
C ALA A 142 -5.96 5.92 -4.89
N LEU A 143 -6.76 6.85 -5.46
CA LEU A 143 -7.57 7.81 -4.72
C LEU A 143 -9.00 7.32 -4.47
N HIS A 144 -9.32 6.08 -4.86
CA HIS A 144 -10.66 5.52 -4.76
C HIS A 144 -11.11 5.45 -3.29
N PRO A 145 -12.34 5.86 -2.92
CA PRO A 145 -12.76 5.94 -1.52
C PRO A 145 -12.91 4.58 -0.82
N HIS A 146 -13.17 3.51 -1.59
CA HIS A 146 -13.42 2.19 -1.03
C HIS A 146 -12.13 1.49 -0.52
N PRO A 147 -12.08 1.03 0.75
CA PRO A 147 -10.87 0.45 1.35
C PRO A 147 -10.33 -0.79 0.62
N CYS A 148 -11.19 -1.69 0.13
CA CYS A 148 -10.73 -2.89 -0.59
C CYS A 148 -9.94 -2.55 -1.86
N VAL A 149 -10.36 -1.50 -2.58
CA VAL A 149 -9.67 -1.02 -3.79
C VAL A 149 -8.32 -0.41 -3.42
N GLN A 150 -8.28 0.44 -2.39
CA GLN A 150 -7.04 1.01 -1.89
C GLN A 150 -6.06 -0.09 -1.46
N LYS A 151 -6.52 -1.06 -0.66
CA LYS A 151 -5.70 -2.17 -0.16
C LYS A 151 -5.01 -2.92 -1.29
N ILE A 152 -5.77 -3.40 -2.28
CA ILE A 152 -5.18 -4.18 -3.38
C ILE A 152 -4.26 -3.33 -4.27
N TYR A 153 -4.60 -2.04 -4.48
CA TYR A 153 -3.73 -1.12 -5.21
C TYR A 153 -2.36 -0.95 -4.53
N LEU A 154 -2.32 -0.74 -3.21
CA LEU A 154 -1.07 -0.60 -2.46
C LEU A 154 -0.25 -1.90 -2.47
N GLU A 155 -0.90 -3.07 -2.44
CA GLU A 155 -0.24 -4.37 -2.57
C GLU A 155 0.41 -4.54 -3.94
N ILE A 156 -0.26 -4.11 -5.02
CA ILE A 156 0.29 -4.10 -6.39
C ILE A 156 1.51 -3.17 -6.44
N ALA A 157 1.40 -1.93 -5.94
CA ALA A 157 2.52 -0.98 -5.94
C ALA A 157 3.75 -1.53 -5.19
N ASN A 158 3.54 -2.22 -4.06
CA ASN A 158 4.60 -2.88 -3.31
C ASN A 158 5.22 -4.07 -4.07
N ARG A 159 4.37 -4.96 -4.62
CA ARG A 159 4.81 -6.14 -5.39
C ARG A 159 5.67 -5.73 -6.60
N TYR A 160 5.27 -4.67 -7.31
CA TYR A 160 5.95 -4.19 -8.51
C TYR A 160 6.89 -3.00 -8.25
N SER A 161 7.45 -2.88 -7.04
CA SER A 161 8.38 -1.80 -6.73
C SER A 161 9.63 -1.76 -7.62
N GLN A 162 10.09 -2.91 -8.13
CA GLN A 162 11.17 -2.95 -9.14
C GLN A 162 10.79 -2.27 -10.47
N PHE A 163 9.52 -2.40 -10.88
CA PHE A 163 8.98 -1.72 -12.06
C PHE A 163 8.98 -0.20 -11.85
N LEU A 164 8.53 0.25 -10.68
CA LEU A 164 8.56 1.66 -10.28
C LEU A 164 9.99 2.23 -10.25
N HIS A 165 10.98 1.41 -9.86
CA HIS A 165 12.38 1.83 -9.86
C HIS A 165 12.90 2.17 -11.27
N LYS A 166 12.45 1.45 -12.30
CA LYS A 166 12.78 1.71 -13.71
C LYS A 166 11.94 2.83 -14.32
N HIS A 167 10.67 2.93 -13.93
CA HIS A 167 9.70 3.87 -14.49
C HIS A 167 9.35 4.96 -13.48
N SER A 168 10.32 5.80 -13.13
CA SER A 168 10.20 6.81 -12.07
C SER A 168 9.11 7.86 -12.31
N HIS A 169 8.66 8.04 -13.56
CA HIS A 169 7.56 8.95 -13.90
C HIS A 169 6.22 8.55 -13.26
N LEU A 170 6.06 7.27 -12.87
CA LEU A 170 4.85 6.76 -12.19
C LEU A 170 4.87 7.01 -10.68
N LEU A 171 6.04 7.33 -10.10
CA LEU A 171 6.21 7.47 -8.65
C LEU A 171 5.31 8.54 -8.01
N PRO A 172 5.14 9.75 -8.57
CA PRO A 172 4.31 10.78 -7.94
C PRO A 172 2.89 10.28 -7.61
N GLN A 173 2.25 9.60 -8.57
CA GLN A 173 0.88 9.11 -8.43
C GLN A 173 0.78 8.00 -7.38
N VAL A 174 1.74 7.08 -7.38
CA VAL A 174 1.80 5.99 -6.40
C VAL A 174 2.05 6.52 -4.99
N LEU A 175 3.01 7.44 -4.83
CA LEU A 175 3.33 8.07 -3.56
C LEU A 175 2.15 8.86 -3.01
N MET A 176 1.43 9.60 -3.86
CA MET A 176 0.21 10.30 -3.47
C MET A 176 -0.85 9.33 -2.91
N GLY A 177 -1.05 8.18 -3.56
CA GLY A 177 -1.95 7.13 -3.06
C GLY A 177 -1.56 6.61 -1.68
N PHE A 178 -0.27 6.35 -1.45
CA PHE A 178 0.22 5.94 -0.14
C PHE A 178 0.03 7.04 0.91
N VAL A 179 0.39 8.28 0.60
CA VAL A 179 0.23 9.43 1.50
C VAL A 179 -1.23 9.58 1.92
N GLN A 180 -2.18 9.51 0.99
CA GLN A 180 -3.60 9.58 1.31
C GLN A 180 -4.02 8.43 2.24
N ALA A 181 -3.58 7.20 1.96
CA ALA A 181 -3.95 6.03 2.74
C ALA A 181 -3.43 6.08 4.19
N VAL A 182 -2.24 6.66 4.43
CA VAL A 182 -1.65 6.78 5.77
C VAL A 182 -2.10 8.03 6.53
N THR A 183 -2.47 9.10 5.83
CA THR A 183 -2.91 10.36 6.45
C THR A 183 -4.41 10.37 6.75
N ASN A 184 -5.22 9.56 6.05
CA ASN A 184 -6.67 9.54 6.25
C ASN A 184 -7.06 8.86 7.59
N SER A 185 -7.61 9.64 8.53
CA SER A 185 -7.99 9.21 9.87
C SER A 185 -8.95 8.01 9.91
N GLY A 186 -9.89 7.91 8.96
CA GLY A 186 -10.94 6.88 8.92
C GLY A 186 -10.60 5.62 8.11
N SER A 187 -9.35 5.45 7.68
CA SER A 187 -8.95 4.34 6.80
C SER A 187 -8.82 3.02 7.56
N SER A 188 -9.66 2.03 7.24
CA SER A 188 -9.54 0.65 7.76
C SER A 188 -8.30 -0.10 7.22
N VAL A 189 -7.58 0.50 6.26
CA VAL A 189 -6.36 -0.06 5.67
C VAL A 189 -5.09 0.61 6.18
N LYS A 190 -5.20 1.53 7.15
CA LYS A 190 -4.11 2.40 7.61
C LYS A 190 -2.87 1.62 8.05
N SER A 191 -3.00 0.65 8.95
CA SER A 191 -1.85 -0.10 9.47
C SER A 191 -1.12 -0.87 8.37
N ARG A 192 -1.89 -1.48 7.47
CA ARG A 192 -1.34 -2.15 6.29
C ARG A 192 -0.68 -1.15 5.33
N ALA A 193 -1.28 0.02 5.13
CA ALA A 193 -0.73 1.08 4.30
C ALA A 193 0.60 1.61 4.85
N CYS A 194 0.70 1.86 6.18
CA CYS A 194 1.95 2.28 6.84
C CYS A 194 3.08 1.27 6.62
N TYR A 195 2.80 -0.01 6.80
CA TYR A 195 3.76 -1.08 6.56
C TYR A 195 4.21 -1.16 5.09
N LEU A 196 3.26 -1.15 4.14
CA LEU A 196 3.57 -1.22 2.71
C LEU A 196 4.31 0.04 2.25
N PHE A 197 3.97 1.20 2.79
CA PHE A 197 4.63 2.47 2.49
C PHE A 197 6.11 2.42 2.88
N LEU A 198 6.42 1.95 4.10
CA LEU A 198 7.80 1.72 4.53
C LEU A 198 8.55 0.79 3.57
N ARG A 199 7.93 -0.33 3.15
CA ARG A 199 8.56 -1.29 2.23
C ARG A 199 8.85 -0.69 0.86
N VAL A 200 7.91 0.06 0.31
CA VAL A 200 8.04 0.72 -0.99
C VAL A 200 9.10 1.81 -0.95
N LEU A 201 9.14 2.64 0.10
CA LEU A 201 10.17 3.67 0.23
C LEU A 201 11.58 3.07 0.41
N LYS A 202 11.70 1.96 1.15
CA LYS A 202 12.97 1.22 1.25
C LYS A 202 13.48 0.74 -0.10
N SER A 203 12.62 0.17 -0.94
CA SER A 203 13.02 -0.33 -2.26
C SER A 203 13.26 0.78 -3.28
N LEU A 204 12.72 1.98 -3.06
CA LEU A 204 12.81 3.13 -3.96
C LEU A 204 13.75 4.24 -3.48
N LYS A 205 14.52 4.01 -2.40
CA LYS A 205 15.39 5.00 -1.75
C LYS A 205 16.24 5.87 -2.71
N PRO A 206 16.85 5.35 -3.80
CA PRO A 206 17.63 6.17 -4.73
C PRO A 206 16.79 7.19 -5.54
N ARG A 207 15.48 6.98 -5.64
CA ARG A 207 14.54 7.78 -6.44
C ARG A 207 13.69 8.76 -5.63
N LEU A 208 13.84 8.81 -4.31
CA LEU A 208 12.95 9.59 -3.44
C LEU A 208 13.29 11.09 -3.35
N GLY A 209 14.53 11.51 -3.60
CA GLY A 209 14.95 12.90 -3.42
C GLY A 209 14.05 13.94 -4.09
N PRO A 210 13.68 13.80 -5.38
CA PRO A 210 12.76 14.73 -6.05
C PRO A 210 11.36 14.82 -5.43
N HIS A 211 10.97 13.84 -4.61
CA HIS A 211 9.66 13.76 -3.96
C HIS A 211 9.73 14.08 -2.47
N ALA A 212 10.93 14.30 -1.91
CA ALA A 212 11.13 14.47 -0.47
C ALA A 212 10.29 15.63 0.07
N GLU A 213 10.32 16.80 -0.56
CA GLU A 213 9.56 17.97 -0.10
C GLU A 213 8.05 17.69 0.05
N ALA A 214 7.42 17.14 -1.00
CA ALA A 214 5.99 16.83 -0.99
C ALA A 214 5.63 15.71 0.01
N LEU A 215 6.52 14.74 0.20
CA LEU A 215 6.34 13.69 1.21
C LEU A 215 6.45 14.27 2.62
N MET A 216 7.48 15.07 2.89
CA MET A 216 7.71 15.67 4.20
C MET A 216 6.58 16.64 4.57
N SER A 217 6.11 17.47 3.64
CA SER A 217 4.99 18.39 3.90
C SER A 217 3.71 17.66 4.31
N SER A 218 3.52 16.43 3.82
CA SER A 218 2.34 15.61 4.12
C SER A 218 2.51 14.76 5.38
N LEU A 219 3.73 14.26 5.65
CA LEU A 219 4.00 13.34 6.75
C LEU A 219 4.29 14.05 8.07
N VAL A 220 5.01 15.18 8.07
CA VAL A 220 5.38 15.90 9.30
C VAL A 220 4.16 16.23 10.18
N PRO A 221 3.04 16.76 9.65
CA PRO A 221 1.86 17.01 10.46
C PRO A 221 1.30 15.74 11.12
N VAL A 222 1.32 14.60 10.42
CA VAL A 222 0.83 13.31 10.93
C VAL A 222 1.76 12.74 12.00
N LEU A 223 3.08 12.86 11.83
CA LEU A 223 4.08 12.42 12.80
C LEU A 223 4.03 13.23 14.10
N LEU A 224 3.67 14.50 14.00
CA LEU A 224 3.64 15.44 15.13
C LEU A 224 2.25 15.58 15.75
N ASP A 225 1.21 14.95 15.19
CA ASP A 225 -0.17 15.09 15.67
C ASP A 225 -0.30 14.72 17.16
N ASN A 226 -0.62 15.75 17.95
CA ASN A 226 -0.78 15.68 19.40
C ASN A 226 -2.22 15.39 19.83
N GLN A 227 -3.21 15.63 18.95
CA GLN A 227 -4.61 15.65 19.32
C GLN A 227 -5.35 14.35 19.01
N GLN A 228 -4.61 13.29 18.63
CA GLN A 228 -5.19 12.01 18.18
C GLN A 228 -6.19 12.18 17.02
N SER A 229 -6.11 13.28 16.25
CA SER A 229 -7.01 13.52 15.11
C SER A 229 -6.81 12.45 14.02
N VAL A 230 -5.59 11.94 13.92
CA VAL A 230 -5.25 10.70 13.23
C VAL A 230 -4.93 9.64 14.29
N SER A 231 -5.88 8.76 14.59
CA SER A 231 -5.60 7.59 15.43
C SER A 231 -4.62 6.66 14.70
N LEU A 232 -3.37 6.64 15.15
CA LEU A 232 -2.31 5.72 14.71
C LEU A 232 -1.98 4.79 15.86
N GLU A 233 -2.02 3.49 15.58
CA GLU A 233 -1.45 2.49 16.48
C GLU A 233 0.06 2.73 16.65
N HIS A 234 0.62 2.26 17.77
CA HIS A 234 2.03 2.49 18.08
C HIS A 234 2.97 1.99 16.96
N MET A 235 2.75 0.77 16.49
CA MET A 235 3.52 0.18 15.39
C MET A 235 3.42 0.97 14.08
N ASP A 236 2.25 1.54 13.79
CA ASP A 236 2.04 2.35 12.58
C ASP A 236 2.89 3.62 12.62
N ARG A 237 2.99 4.25 13.81
CA ARG A 237 3.88 5.40 14.02
C ARG A 237 5.32 4.99 13.76
N LEU A 238 5.79 3.89 14.35
CA LEU A 238 7.15 3.40 14.16
C LEU A 238 7.48 3.18 12.67
N TYR A 239 6.55 2.60 11.90
CA TYR A 239 6.71 2.47 10.45
C TYR A 239 6.81 3.80 9.73
N LEU A 240 5.99 4.80 10.08
CA LEU A 240 6.05 6.14 9.48
C LEU A 240 7.34 6.89 9.84
N PHE A 241 7.86 6.73 11.06
CA PHE A 241 9.14 7.31 11.47
C PHE A 241 10.30 6.67 10.69
N GLU A 242 10.35 5.33 10.55
CA GLU A 242 11.39 4.69 9.73
C GLU A 242 11.24 5.02 8.24
N ALA A 243 10.01 5.13 7.74
CA ALA A 243 9.74 5.57 6.36
C ALA A 243 10.29 6.98 6.11
N THR A 244 10.05 7.89 7.06
CA THR A 244 10.59 9.25 7.03
C THR A 244 12.11 9.24 7.06
N GLY A 245 12.72 8.40 7.90
CA GLY A 245 14.17 8.20 7.91
C GLY A 245 14.72 7.74 6.55
N ASN A 246 14.00 6.86 5.84
CA ASN A 246 14.38 6.43 4.49
C ASN A 246 14.31 7.56 3.45
N ILE A 247 13.33 8.47 3.57
CA ILE A 247 13.23 9.68 2.73
C ILE A 247 14.42 10.61 3.00
N LEU A 248 14.71 10.88 4.27
CA LEU A 248 15.84 11.76 4.67
C LEU A 248 17.20 11.15 4.28
N GLY A 249 17.31 9.82 4.34
CA GLY A 249 18.48 9.09 3.89
C GLY A 249 18.52 8.83 2.38
N SER A 250 17.61 9.42 1.59
CA SER A 250 17.55 9.22 0.14
C SER A 250 18.81 9.72 -0.57
N ASP A 251 19.17 9.04 -1.66
CA ASP A 251 20.45 9.34 -2.29
C ASP A 251 20.55 10.72 -2.94
N SER A 252 19.39 11.23 -3.35
CA SER A 252 19.22 12.44 -4.13
C SER A 252 18.86 13.67 -3.28
N LEU A 253 18.74 13.53 -1.96
CA LEU A 253 18.48 14.64 -1.05
C LEU A 253 19.80 15.20 -0.50
N SER A 254 19.95 16.53 -0.48
CA SER A 254 21.14 17.18 0.10
C SER A 254 21.16 17.03 1.63
N ALA A 255 22.36 16.98 2.22
CA ALA A 255 22.52 16.88 3.66
C ALA A 255 21.88 18.07 4.40
N GLU A 256 22.01 19.28 3.85
CA GLU A 256 21.41 20.50 4.41
C GLU A 256 19.89 20.38 4.50
N GLN A 257 19.22 19.96 3.42
CA GLN A 257 17.77 19.76 3.42
C GLN A 257 17.35 18.65 4.38
N ALA A 258 18.11 17.54 4.43
CA ALA A 258 17.83 16.46 5.36
C ALA A 258 17.90 16.91 6.82
N VAL A 259 18.90 17.74 7.17
CA VAL A 259 19.04 18.32 8.52
C VAL A 259 17.89 19.28 8.85
N VAL A 260 17.43 20.09 7.88
CA VAL A 260 16.27 20.98 8.09
C VAL A 260 15.02 20.18 8.45
N TYR A 261 14.70 19.13 7.70
CA TYR A 261 13.55 18.26 8.01
C TYR A 261 13.73 17.49 9.32
N LEU A 262 14.94 17.02 9.60
CA LEU A 262 15.24 16.36 10.86
C LEU A 262 14.99 17.30 12.04
N HIS A 263 15.45 18.55 11.95
CA HIS A 263 15.19 19.57 12.97
C HIS A 263 13.69 19.85 13.15
N GLN A 264 12.92 19.93 12.05
CA GLN A 264 11.46 20.11 12.10
C GLN A 264 10.73 18.97 12.83
N ILE A 265 11.25 17.74 12.79
CA ILE A 265 10.65 16.58 13.46
C ILE A 265 11.15 16.43 14.89
N VAL A 266 12.47 16.46 15.08
CA VAL A 266 13.12 16.11 16.36
C VAL A 266 12.90 17.21 17.40
N THR A 267 13.01 18.48 17.03
CA THR A 267 12.90 19.59 17.99
C THR A 267 11.56 19.62 18.72
N PRO A 268 10.40 19.55 18.03
CA PRO A 268 9.10 19.48 18.72
C PRO A 268 8.90 18.22 19.56
N ILE A 269 9.53 17.09 19.20
CA ILE A 269 9.47 15.85 19.99
C ILE A 269 10.24 16.03 21.31
N LEU A 270 11.47 16.55 21.24
CA LEU A 270 12.31 16.77 22.42
C LEU A 270 11.70 17.82 23.36
N GLN A 271 11.15 18.91 22.81
CA GLN A 271 10.43 19.92 23.59
C GLN A 271 9.27 19.30 24.36
N ARG A 272 8.44 18.50 23.69
CA ARG A 272 7.32 17.78 24.36
C ARG A 272 7.79 16.85 25.46
N MET A 273 8.85 16.07 25.21
CA MET A 273 9.40 15.19 26.25
C MET A 273 9.91 15.98 27.46
N ASN A 274 10.53 17.14 27.22
CA ASN A 274 10.97 18.03 28.28
C ASN A 274 9.78 18.62 29.06
N ASP A 275 8.72 19.04 28.36
CA ASP A 275 7.52 19.58 28.99
C ASP A 275 6.84 18.52 29.88
N VAL A 276 6.73 17.27 29.41
CA VAL A 276 6.22 16.13 30.19
C VAL A 276 7.07 15.89 31.44
N ALA A 277 8.41 15.94 31.31
CA ALA A 277 9.31 15.77 32.44
C ALA A 277 9.15 16.91 33.46
N MET A 278 9.00 18.15 33.01
CA MET A 278 8.78 19.31 33.87
C MET A 278 7.39 19.30 34.54
N GLU A 279 6.34 18.88 33.83
CA GLU A 279 4.99 18.62 34.38
C GLU A 279 5.07 17.62 35.55
N PHE A 280 5.83 16.53 35.36
CA PHE A 280 6.01 15.54 36.41
C PHE A 280 6.76 16.10 37.63
N LEU A 281 7.88 16.80 37.42
CA LEU A 281 8.67 17.39 38.51
C LEU A 281 7.85 18.41 39.32
N THR A 282 7.12 19.30 38.64
CA THR A 282 6.26 20.29 39.30
C THR A 282 5.08 19.66 40.02
N SER A 283 4.49 18.59 39.48
CA SER A 283 3.44 17.83 40.16
C SER A 283 3.95 17.13 41.42
N ALA A 284 5.18 16.60 41.39
CA ALA A 284 5.83 15.94 42.52
C ALA A 284 6.14 16.92 43.67
N GLU A 285 6.49 18.18 43.35
CA GLU A 285 6.70 19.25 44.32
C GLU A 285 5.39 19.76 44.95
N GLN A 286 4.26 19.65 44.23
CA GLN A 286 2.93 20.10 44.68
C GLN A 286 2.06 19.01 45.35
N SER A 287 2.51 17.76 45.37
CA SER A 287 1.80 16.61 45.96
C SER A 287 1.78 16.61 47.50
N VAL A 288 1.08 17.60 48.07
CA VAL A 288 0.42 17.46 49.38
C VAL A 288 -1.11 17.32 49.22
N MET A 289 -1.76 17.66 48.09
CA MET A 289 -3.24 17.65 48.04
C MET A 289 -3.96 17.36 46.69
N VAL A 290 -3.44 16.59 45.72
CA VAL A 290 -4.22 16.31 44.48
C VAL A 290 -4.28 14.83 44.10
N ALA A 291 -5.50 14.30 43.98
CA ALA A 291 -5.85 12.92 43.61
C ALA A 291 -5.71 12.60 42.11
N ASN A 292 -5.03 13.46 41.33
CA ASN A 292 -4.80 13.35 39.88
C ASN A 292 -3.30 13.47 39.54
N ALA A 293 -2.41 12.98 40.39
CA ALA A 293 -0.98 12.95 40.10
C ALA A 293 -0.71 12.04 38.89
N MET A 294 0.05 12.53 37.90
CA MET A 294 0.54 11.70 36.79
C MET A 294 1.32 10.52 37.37
N THR A 295 0.95 9.31 36.98
CA THR A 295 1.67 8.12 37.45
C THR A 295 3.03 8.02 36.76
N SER A 296 4.00 7.35 37.39
CA SER A 296 5.29 7.05 36.74
C SER A 296 5.10 6.34 35.40
N ASP A 297 4.08 5.49 35.29
CA ASP A 297 3.78 4.74 34.06
C ASP A 297 3.28 5.66 32.93
N ASP A 298 2.49 6.70 33.24
CA ASP A 298 2.04 7.69 32.25
C ASP A 298 3.22 8.51 31.69
N VAL A 299 4.21 8.82 32.53
CA VAL A 299 5.43 9.52 32.09
C VAL A 299 6.23 8.65 31.14
N TRP A 300 6.47 7.38 31.49
CA TRP A 300 7.22 6.46 30.64
C TRP A 300 6.51 6.18 29.32
N GLN A 301 5.17 6.18 29.28
CA GLN A 301 4.45 6.11 28.00
C GLN A 301 4.61 7.39 27.17
N ARG A 302 4.47 8.57 27.79
CA ARG A 302 4.57 9.88 27.11
C ARG A 302 5.99 10.23 26.67
N VAL A 303 7.02 9.67 27.30
CA VAL A 303 8.44 9.88 26.96
C VAL A 303 9.03 8.72 26.15
N GLY A 304 8.68 7.47 26.50
CA GLY A 304 9.22 6.26 25.88
C GLY A 304 8.75 6.06 24.44
N ALA A 305 7.47 6.28 24.14
CA ALA A 305 6.97 6.12 22.77
C ALA A 305 7.63 7.09 21.77
N PRO A 306 7.80 8.40 22.08
CA PRO A 306 8.58 9.30 21.22
C PRO A 306 10.06 8.91 21.10
N LEU A 307 10.71 8.45 22.17
CA LEU A 307 12.09 7.96 22.11
C LEU A 307 12.25 6.78 21.15
N GLU A 308 11.33 5.82 21.19
CA GLU A 308 11.33 4.69 20.27
C GLU A 308 11.12 5.15 18.82
N CYS A 309 10.20 6.09 18.59
CA CYS A 309 9.98 6.70 17.28
C CYS A 309 11.26 7.35 16.72
N LEU A 310 12.01 8.08 17.55
CA LEU A 310 13.30 8.66 17.17
C LEU A 310 14.34 7.57 16.83
N GLY A 311 14.32 6.44 17.54
CA GLY A 311 15.14 5.27 17.21
C GLY A 311 14.83 4.70 15.81
N TRP A 312 13.56 4.59 15.46
CA TRP A 312 13.13 4.12 14.13
C TRP A 312 13.43 5.13 13.02
N LEU A 313 13.33 6.44 13.31
CA LEU A 313 13.76 7.50 12.40
C LEU A 313 15.25 7.36 12.06
N SER A 314 16.08 7.20 13.09
CA SER A 314 17.53 7.00 12.94
C SER A 314 17.85 5.74 12.12
N LYS A 315 17.18 4.62 12.41
CA LYS A 315 17.31 3.36 11.67
C LYS A 315 17.06 3.51 10.16
N GLY A 316 16.10 4.34 9.76
CA GLY A 316 15.84 4.62 8.34
C GLY A 316 16.90 5.51 7.69
N CYS A 317 17.47 6.44 8.46
CA CYS A 317 18.43 7.45 7.99
C CYS A 317 19.88 6.95 8.00
N THR A 318 20.15 5.90 7.22
CA THR A 318 21.47 5.24 7.20
C THR A 318 22.64 6.17 6.83
N ARG A 319 22.39 7.24 6.08
CA ARG A 319 23.41 8.21 5.63
C ARG A 319 24.00 9.05 6.76
N LEU A 320 23.23 9.34 7.82
CA LEU A 320 23.72 10.11 8.97
C LEU A 320 24.51 9.24 9.95
N CYS A 321 24.35 7.91 9.91
CA CYS A 321 25.06 6.97 10.77
C CYS A 321 26.35 6.42 10.14
N SER A 322 26.49 6.50 8.81
CA SER A 322 27.73 6.21 8.12
C SER A 322 28.66 7.42 8.25
N ASN A 323 29.46 7.42 9.31
CA ASN A 323 30.68 8.22 9.35
C ASN A 323 31.54 7.84 8.13
N GLU A 324 32.03 8.85 7.40
CA GLU A 324 33.21 8.72 6.55
C GLU A 324 34.41 8.13 7.33
#